data_AF-A0A0F2C3E3-F1
#
_entry.id   AF-A0A0F2C3E3-F1
#
_cell.length_a   1.000
_cell.length_b   1.000
_cell.length_c   1.000
_cell.angle_alpha   90.00
_cell.angle_beta   90.00
_cell.angle_gamma   90.00
#
_symmetry.space_group_name_H-M   'P 1'
#
loop_
_entity.id
_entity.type
_entity.pdbx_description
1 polymer ?
#
loop_
_entity_poly.entity_id
_entity_poly.type
_entity_poly.pdbx_seq_one_letter_code
_entity_poly.pdbx_strand_id
1 'polypeptide(L)'
;MSESSGSNDRDERSPDFFDQLIETNPREPQAPFTVGFRGYDKGEVDAALSTLRTELDKLKSDLAETKARETETVETIRAEERSAREALEGELTAAAAKASDAEQQIATLTSELVDAPQPDGKEAPSRQQFEAILRVAEEQANVLIQNAAVQADRLMSSAREEVTAQRAEAQADAERITAQAQRDADQVRLKMDTEYAAHEARIEREAAHAAEKVNQAAQEATAIRTEAEKGAAALRSLVTRETTQLRADAEREVRDMNARVLEFEETLTRRQDDAQQEFLVLHNQAVAHAERITTDANEQVAASLEHAQRISARAEDYERLTRSQAQTIEADARLRAREILDRARVKSQKIVDSVTGHTTAVLHDAEDRTRQLRWQQQQLTSFMAEVRELIRPDGLFSEEALPEVTESAPTTDAAASADETSGDEFRGDEVLEDEFDDDRPLEKITIDVVDADESSKR
;
A
#
# COMPACT_ATOMS: atom_id res chain seq x y z
N MET A 1 13.09 -13.22 119.74
CA MET A 1 13.73 -13.72 118.51
C MET A 1 12.64 -14.02 117.51
N SER A 2 12.86 -13.65 116.26
CA SER A 2 11.94 -13.84 115.14
C SER A 2 12.49 -14.92 114.21
N GLU A 3 11.66 -15.88 113.82
CA GLU A 3 11.97 -16.76 112.69
C GLU A 3 10.66 -17.21 112.05
N SER A 4 10.55 -17.01 110.74
CA SER A 4 9.36 -17.30 109.95
C SER A 4 9.58 -18.54 109.11
N SER A 5 8.96 -19.66 109.51
CA SER A 5 8.93 -20.89 108.71
C SER A 5 8.03 -20.67 107.49
N GLY A 6 8.62 -20.23 106.37
CA GLY A 6 7.90 -19.99 105.12
C GLY A 6 7.37 -21.30 104.54
N SER A 7 6.04 -21.44 104.44
CA SER A 7 5.36 -22.56 103.77
C SER A 7 5.45 -22.41 102.26
N ASN A 8 6.63 -22.67 101.70
CA ASN A 8 6.91 -22.52 100.27
C ASN A 8 6.65 -23.85 99.54
N ASP A 9 5.37 -24.25 99.46
CA ASP A 9 4.93 -25.52 98.89
C ASP A 9 3.54 -25.36 98.24
N ARG A 10 3.30 -26.07 97.12
CA ARG A 10 2.06 -26.06 96.30
C ARG A 10 1.69 -24.80 95.51
N ASP A 11 2.62 -24.30 94.68
CA ASP A 11 2.25 -23.61 93.43
C ASP A 11 2.73 -24.37 92.17
N GLU A 12 3.05 -25.66 92.31
CA GLU A 12 3.13 -26.60 91.18
C GLU A 12 1.73 -27.13 90.83
N ARG A 13 0.88 -26.24 90.31
CA ARG A 13 -0.24 -26.70 89.48
C ARG A 13 0.34 -27.12 88.14
N SER A 14 0.22 -28.40 87.80
CA SER A 14 0.49 -28.89 86.44
C SER A 14 -0.25 -27.98 85.45
N PRO A 15 0.40 -27.49 84.38
CA PRO A 15 -0.27 -26.63 83.40
C PRO A 15 -1.46 -27.39 82.82
N ASP A 16 -2.62 -26.75 82.79
CA ASP A 16 -3.87 -27.41 82.40
C ASP A 16 -3.73 -27.99 80.99
N PHE A 17 -4.15 -29.25 80.83
CA PHE A 17 -4.06 -29.99 79.57
C PHE A 17 -4.69 -29.21 78.39
N PHE A 18 -5.72 -28.40 78.67
CA PHE A 18 -6.33 -27.50 77.69
C PHE A 18 -5.43 -26.34 77.25
N ASP A 19 -4.72 -25.68 78.17
CA ASP A 19 -3.79 -24.61 77.79
C ASP A 19 -2.62 -25.18 76.99
N GLN A 20 -2.08 -26.35 77.38
CA GLN A 20 -1.10 -27.06 76.54
C GLN A 20 -1.66 -27.46 75.17
N LEU A 21 -2.92 -27.88 75.06
CA LEU A 21 -3.53 -28.23 73.77
C LEU A 21 -3.79 -27.00 72.87
N ILE A 22 -3.97 -25.82 73.47
CA ILE A 22 -4.12 -24.53 72.78
C ILE A 22 -2.75 -23.99 72.34
N GLU A 23 -1.73 -24.04 73.21
CA GLU A 23 -0.36 -23.60 72.90
C GLU A 23 0.37 -24.52 71.91
N THR A 24 0.13 -25.84 71.96
CA THR A 24 0.77 -26.80 71.02
C THR A 24 0.16 -26.82 69.63
N ASN A 25 -1.00 -26.18 69.43
CA ASN A 25 -1.69 -26.13 68.14
C ASN A 25 -1.96 -24.68 67.69
N PRO A 26 -0.90 -23.86 67.50
CA PRO A 26 -1.05 -22.48 67.04
C PRO A 26 -1.55 -22.51 65.60
N ARG A 27 -2.85 -22.22 65.43
CA ARG A 27 -3.46 -22.04 64.11
C ARG A 27 -2.85 -20.81 63.45
N GLU A 28 -1.83 -21.03 62.62
CA GLU A 28 -1.24 -19.96 61.80
C GLU A 28 -2.36 -19.25 61.03
N PRO A 29 -2.39 -17.90 61.03
CA PRO A 29 -3.42 -17.16 60.32
C PRO A 29 -3.23 -17.35 58.82
N GLN A 30 -3.98 -18.31 58.26
CA GLN A 30 -3.91 -18.69 56.85
C GLN A 30 -4.03 -17.45 55.96
N ALA A 31 -2.98 -17.19 55.18
CA ALA A 31 -2.92 -16.03 54.32
C ALA A 31 -4.06 -16.06 53.28
N PRO A 32 -4.69 -14.93 52.95
CA PRO A 32 -5.76 -14.89 51.97
C PRO A 32 -5.24 -15.31 50.59
N PHE A 33 -5.91 -16.29 49.97
CA PHE A 33 -5.58 -16.81 48.65
C PHE A 33 -5.43 -15.69 47.61
N THR A 34 -4.43 -15.81 46.72
CA THR A 34 -4.21 -14.83 45.66
C THR A 34 -5.38 -14.84 44.67
N VAL A 35 -5.77 -13.65 44.19
CA VAL A 35 -6.90 -13.49 43.25
C VAL A 35 -6.37 -13.21 41.85
N GLY A 36 -6.48 -14.19 40.97
CA GLY A 36 -6.19 -14.07 39.54
C GLY A 36 -7.36 -13.55 38.71
N PHE A 37 -7.15 -13.43 37.40
CA PHE A 37 -8.06 -12.79 36.44
C PHE A 37 -9.45 -13.47 36.27
N ARG A 38 -9.69 -14.60 36.97
CA ARG A 38 -10.97 -15.35 36.96
C ARG A 38 -11.38 -15.88 38.35
N GLY A 39 -10.83 -15.32 39.44
CA GLY A 39 -11.01 -15.81 40.80
C GLY A 39 -9.69 -16.28 41.44
N TYR A 40 -9.77 -16.98 42.57
CA TYR A 40 -8.61 -17.44 43.32
C TYR A 40 -7.67 -18.33 42.52
N ASP A 41 -6.37 -18.32 42.83
CA ASP A 41 -5.43 -19.26 42.23
C ASP A 41 -5.79 -20.70 42.62
N LYS A 42 -5.99 -21.54 41.60
CA LYS A 42 -6.43 -22.92 41.79
C LYS A 42 -5.35 -23.77 42.46
N GLY A 43 -4.06 -23.52 42.20
CA GLY A 43 -2.96 -24.27 42.78
C GLY A 43 -2.86 -24.04 44.30
N GLU A 44 -2.97 -22.78 44.74
CA GLU A 44 -3.01 -22.42 46.16
C GLU A 44 -4.21 -23.05 46.88
N VAL A 45 -5.40 -22.99 46.26
CA VAL A 45 -6.63 -23.54 46.84
C VAL A 45 -6.61 -25.08 46.87
N ASP A 46 -6.20 -25.75 45.79
CA ASP A 46 -6.08 -27.22 45.77
C ASP A 46 -5.00 -27.72 46.76
N ALA A 47 -3.91 -26.95 46.95
CA ALA A 47 -2.89 -27.24 47.95
C ALA A 47 -3.44 -27.12 49.39
N ALA A 48 -4.11 -26.03 49.73
CA ALA A 48 -4.73 -25.84 51.05
C ALA A 48 -5.87 -26.85 51.33
N LEU A 49 -6.63 -27.23 50.29
CA LEU A 49 -7.59 -28.32 50.39
C LEU A 49 -6.92 -29.69 50.57
N SER A 50 -5.67 -29.86 50.14
CA SER A 50 -4.91 -31.10 50.38
C SER A 50 -4.36 -31.17 51.81
N THR A 51 -3.79 -30.08 52.34
CA THR A 51 -3.30 -30.03 53.73
C THR A 51 -4.45 -30.21 54.71
N LEU A 52 -5.56 -29.47 54.54
CA LEU A 52 -6.75 -29.57 55.38
C LEU A 52 -7.35 -30.99 55.38
N ARG A 53 -7.30 -31.72 54.25
CA ARG A 53 -7.70 -33.13 54.20
C ARG A 53 -6.77 -34.02 55.03
N THR A 54 -5.44 -33.83 54.91
CA THR A 54 -4.48 -34.60 55.73
C THR A 54 -4.54 -34.27 57.22
N GLU A 55 -4.87 -33.04 57.60
CA GLU A 55 -5.12 -32.64 58.98
C GLU A 55 -6.41 -33.28 59.52
N LEU A 56 -7.49 -33.24 58.74
CA LEU A 56 -8.77 -33.85 59.08
C LEU A 56 -8.64 -35.37 59.25
N ASP A 57 -7.86 -36.05 58.40
CA ASP A 57 -7.64 -37.49 58.51
C ASP A 57 -6.69 -37.86 59.67
N LYS A 58 -5.74 -37.01 60.06
CA LYS A 58 -5.00 -37.14 61.34
C LYS A 58 -5.93 -36.96 62.55
N LEU A 59 -6.72 -35.89 62.58
CA LEU A 59 -7.67 -35.66 63.67
C LEU A 59 -8.69 -36.81 63.82
N LYS A 60 -9.01 -37.53 62.73
CA LYS A 60 -9.77 -38.80 62.80
C LYS A 60 -8.97 -39.95 63.41
N SER A 61 -7.70 -40.15 63.06
CA SER A 61 -6.88 -41.21 63.69
C SER A 61 -6.70 -40.96 65.18
N ASP A 62 -6.44 -39.72 65.55
CA ASP A 62 -6.16 -39.32 66.93
C ASP A 62 -7.43 -39.43 67.80
N LEU A 63 -8.60 -39.10 67.22
CA LEU A 63 -9.92 -39.32 67.82
C LEU A 63 -10.31 -40.81 67.90
N ALA A 64 -9.83 -41.65 66.98
CA ALA A 64 -10.03 -43.10 67.06
C ALA A 64 -9.12 -43.74 68.13
N GLU A 65 -7.86 -43.29 68.24
CA GLU A 65 -6.92 -43.79 69.24
C GLU A 65 -7.29 -43.37 70.66
N THR A 66 -7.68 -42.10 70.87
CA THR A 66 -8.16 -41.63 72.18
C THR A 66 -9.39 -42.42 72.64
N LYS A 67 -10.36 -42.67 71.76
CA LYS A 67 -11.51 -43.55 72.06
C LYS A 67 -11.13 -44.99 72.37
N ALA A 68 -10.12 -45.55 71.70
CA ALA A 68 -9.62 -46.89 72.02
C ALA A 68 -9.05 -46.94 73.45
N ARG A 69 -8.23 -45.95 73.83
CA ARG A 69 -7.68 -45.80 75.19
C ARG A 69 -8.79 -45.57 76.24
N GLU A 70 -9.83 -44.80 75.93
CA GLU A 70 -11.02 -44.66 76.79
C GLU A 70 -11.74 -46.01 76.98
N THR A 71 -11.95 -46.78 75.92
CA THR A 71 -12.58 -48.11 76.06
C THR A 71 -11.73 -49.08 76.86
N GLU A 72 -10.41 -49.08 76.68
CA GLU A 72 -9.47 -49.94 77.42
C GLU A 72 -9.47 -49.61 78.92
N THR A 73 -9.34 -48.33 79.28
CA THR A 73 -9.39 -47.87 80.69
C THR A 73 -10.73 -48.12 81.36
N VAL A 74 -11.84 -48.04 80.61
CA VAL A 74 -13.17 -48.43 81.13
C VAL A 74 -13.29 -49.95 81.32
N GLU A 75 -12.63 -50.77 80.49
CA GLU A 75 -12.62 -52.23 80.66
C GLU A 75 -11.71 -52.69 81.81
N THR A 76 -10.56 -52.05 82.06
CA THR A 76 -9.72 -52.37 83.23
C THR A 76 -10.43 -52.05 84.54
N ILE A 77 -11.02 -50.86 84.68
CA ILE A 77 -11.80 -50.47 85.88
C ILE A 77 -12.97 -51.44 86.10
N ARG A 78 -13.65 -51.90 85.02
CA ARG A 78 -14.72 -52.91 85.12
C ARG A 78 -14.23 -54.31 85.50
N ALA A 79 -12.96 -54.64 85.27
CA ALA A 79 -12.35 -55.89 85.71
C ALA A 79 -11.95 -55.82 87.19
N GLU A 80 -11.40 -54.70 87.63
CA GLU A 80 -11.06 -54.41 89.04
C GLU A 80 -12.31 -54.37 89.92
N GLU A 81 -13.38 -53.68 89.48
CA GLU A 81 -14.70 -53.70 90.13
C GLU A 81 -15.28 -55.11 90.25
N ARG A 82 -15.00 -56.00 89.28
CA ARG A 82 -15.51 -57.37 89.31
C ARG A 82 -14.74 -58.22 90.33
N SER A 83 -13.40 -58.19 90.30
CA SER A 83 -12.58 -58.98 91.23
C SER A 83 -12.74 -58.51 92.69
N ALA A 84 -12.95 -57.21 92.92
CA ALA A 84 -13.29 -56.67 94.23
C ALA A 84 -14.62 -57.22 94.76
N ARG A 85 -15.65 -57.34 93.90
CA ARG A 85 -16.96 -57.92 94.28
C ARG A 85 -16.88 -59.42 94.52
N GLU A 86 -16.18 -60.16 93.65
CA GLU A 86 -15.93 -61.60 93.82
C GLU A 86 -15.19 -61.89 95.14
N ALA A 87 -14.23 -61.03 95.54
CA ALA A 87 -13.57 -61.11 96.83
C ALA A 87 -14.52 -60.86 98.02
N LEU A 88 -15.34 -59.80 97.96
CA LEU A 88 -16.32 -59.47 99.01
C LEU A 88 -17.41 -60.54 99.15
N GLU A 89 -17.87 -61.15 98.06
CA GLU A 89 -18.79 -62.31 98.10
C GLU A 89 -18.11 -63.55 98.74
N GLY A 90 -16.81 -63.75 98.49
CA GLY A 90 -15.98 -64.74 99.17
C GLY A 90 -15.86 -64.49 100.69
N GLU A 91 -15.66 -63.24 101.11
CA GLU A 91 -15.61 -62.88 102.53
C GLU A 91 -16.98 -63.05 103.22
N LEU A 92 -18.07 -62.64 102.57
CA LEU A 92 -19.44 -62.80 103.09
C LEU A 92 -19.83 -64.28 103.24
N THR A 93 -19.50 -65.12 102.26
CA THR A 93 -19.76 -66.57 102.35
C THR A 93 -18.90 -67.24 103.42
N ALA A 94 -17.62 -66.84 103.57
CA ALA A 94 -16.76 -67.30 104.66
C ALA A 94 -17.21 -66.82 106.05
N ALA A 95 -17.83 -65.64 106.15
CA ALA A 95 -18.44 -65.15 107.39
C ALA A 95 -19.73 -65.91 107.75
N ALA A 96 -20.59 -66.18 106.75
CA ALA A 96 -21.81 -66.96 106.93
C ALA A 96 -21.51 -68.42 107.35
N ALA A 97 -20.47 -69.04 106.79
CA ALA A 97 -20.01 -70.36 107.22
C ALA A 97 -19.60 -70.37 108.70
N LYS A 98 -18.76 -69.41 109.14
CA LYS A 98 -18.34 -69.28 110.55
C LYS A 98 -19.52 -69.04 111.50
N ALA A 99 -20.55 -68.32 111.06
CA ALA A 99 -21.78 -68.15 111.84
C ALA A 99 -22.52 -69.48 112.02
N SER A 100 -22.70 -70.24 110.94
CA SER A 100 -23.32 -71.57 111.00
C SER A 100 -22.50 -72.58 111.83
N ASP A 101 -21.17 -72.55 111.75
CA ASP A 101 -20.29 -73.38 112.58
C ASP A 101 -20.43 -73.03 114.07
N ALA A 102 -20.60 -71.74 114.41
CA ALA A 102 -20.84 -71.31 115.78
C ALA A 102 -22.25 -71.70 116.28
N GLU A 103 -23.28 -71.58 115.44
CA GLU A 103 -24.63 -72.08 115.74
C GLU A 103 -24.64 -73.60 115.98
N GLN A 104 -23.91 -74.36 115.16
CA GLN A 104 -23.74 -75.80 115.34
C GLN A 104 -22.99 -76.14 116.63
N GLN A 105 -21.93 -75.41 116.99
CA GLN A 105 -21.22 -75.58 118.27
C GLN A 105 -22.11 -75.26 119.48
N ILE A 106 -22.95 -74.23 119.39
CA ILE A 106 -23.95 -73.92 120.42
C ILE A 106 -24.98 -75.06 120.52
N ALA A 107 -25.43 -75.62 119.40
CA ALA A 107 -26.34 -76.76 119.38
C ALA A 107 -25.71 -78.03 119.97
N THR A 108 -24.45 -78.35 119.65
CA THR A 108 -23.76 -79.51 120.24
C THR A 108 -23.53 -79.33 121.74
N LEU A 109 -23.05 -78.17 122.20
CA LEU A 109 -22.90 -77.89 123.62
C LEU A 109 -24.23 -77.91 124.38
N THR A 110 -25.32 -77.47 123.74
CA THR A 110 -26.68 -77.60 124.29
C THR A 110 -27.09 -79.08 124.40
N SER A 111 -26.77 -79.91 123.40
CA SER A 111 -27.06 -81.35 123.47
C SER A 111 -26.21 -82.09 124.51
N GLU A 112 -24.91 -81.77 124.64
CA GLU A 112 -24.03 -82.34 125.67
C GLU A 112 -24.48 -81.95 127.08
N LEU A 113 -25.01 -80.74 127.27
CA LEU A 113 -25.58 -80.28 128.53
C LEU A 113 -26.90 -80.98 128.89
N VAL A 114 -27.65 -81.48 127.89
CA VAL A 114 -28.91 -82.22 128.06
C VAL A 114 -28.69 -83.72 128.26
N ASP A 115 -27.73 -84.32 127.55
CA ASP A 115 -27.39 -85.75 127.64
C ASP A 115 -26.35 -86.07 128.74
N ALA A 116 -25.86 -85.04 129.47
CA ALA A 116 -24.95 -85.22 130.61
C ALA A 116 -25.57 -86.14 131.69
N PRO A 117 -25.00 -87.34 131.94
CA PRO A 117 -25.62 -88.30 132.85
C PRO A 117 -25.61 -87.79 134.29
N GLN A 118 -26.81 -87.70 134.87
CA GLN A 118 -27.04 -87.13 136.20
C GLN A 118 -26.30 -87.96 137.28
N PRO A 119 -25.35 -87.38 138.06
CA PRO A 119 -24.50 -88.15 138.95
C PRO A 119 -25.23 -88.53 140.25
N ASP A 120 -25.71 -89.78 140.32
CA ASP A 120 -26.26 -90.36 141.54
C ASP A 120 -25.28 -90.29 142.72
N GLY A 121 -25.79 -89.87 143.89
CA GLY A 121 -25.12 -90.06 145.18
C GLY A 121 -24.36 -88.86 145.77
N LYS A 122 -24.27 -87.71 145.09
CA LYS A 122 -23.82 -86.45 145.71
C LYS A 122 -24.68 -85.28 145.26
N GLU A 123 -25.73 -85.00 146.05
CA GLU A 123 -26.61 -83.83 145.94
C GLU A 123 -26.83 -83.37 144.50
N ALA A 124 -27.45 -84.24 143.70
CA ALA A 124 -28.14 -83.79 142.49
C ALA A 124 -29.00 -82.58 142.91
N PRO A 125 -28.80 -81.39 142.32
CA PRO A 125 -29.46 -80.19 142.79
C PRO A 125 -30.95 -80.43 142.88
N SER A 126 -31.58 -80.01 143.99
CA SER A 126 -33.02 -80.20 144.15
C SER A 126 -33.76 -79.58 142.97
N ARG A 127 -34.98 -80.01 142.63
CA ARG A 127 -35.73 -79.37 141.52
C ARG A 127 -35.80 -77.86 141.68
N GLN A 128 -35.89 -77.37 142.92
CA GLN A 128 -35.85 -75.96 143.28
C GLN A 128 -34.49 -75.28 142.99
N GLN A 129 -33.37 -76.00 143.10
CA GLN A 129 -32.04 -75.52 142.72
C GLN A 129 -31.83 -75.56 141.20
N PHE A 130 -32.34 -76.57 140.48
CA PHE A 130 -32.36 -76.53 139.01
C PHE A 130 -33.29 -75.43 138.48
N GLU A 131 -34.47 -75.24 139.08
CA GLU A 131 -35.37 -74.10 138.80
C GLU A 131 -34.70 -72.76 139.14
N ALA A 132 -33.92 -72.67 140.22
CA ALA A 132 -33.14 -71.47 140.53
C ALA A 132 -32.00 -71.22 139.53
N ILE A 133 -31.28 -72.27 139.08
CA ILE A 133 -30.24 -72.16 138.05
C ILE A 133 -30.87 -71.77 136.71
N LEU A 134 -31.98 -72.39 136.31
CA LEU A 134 -32.72 -72.05 135.09
C LEU A 134 -33.27 -70.62 135.16
N ARG A 135 -33.79 -70.18 136.31
CA ARG A 135 -34.25 -68.81 136.52
C ARG A 135 -33.11 -67.79 136.47
N VAL A 136 -31.95 -68.11 137.06
CA VAL A 136 -30.75 -67.26 136.97
C VAL A 136 -30.21 -67.24 135.54
N ALA A 137 -30.27 -68.35 134.81
CA ALA A 137 -29.89 -68.41 133.40
C ALA A 137 -30.89 -67.67 132.49
N GLU A 138 -32.19 -67.73 132.78
CA GLU A 138 -33.25 -66.95 132.11
C GLU A 138 -33.07 -65.45 132.39
N GLU A 139 -32.78 -65.07 133.64
CA GLU A 139 -32.52 -63.68 134.02
C GLU A 139 -31.21 -63.15 133.41
N GLN A 140 -30.15 -63.97 133.36
CA GLN A 140 -28.91 -63.65 132.63
C GLN A 140 -29.12 -63.58 131.12
N ALA A 141 -29.87 -64.50 130.51
CA ALA A 141 -30.20 -64.48 129.08
C ALA A 141 -31.05 -63.25 128.74
N ASN A 142 -32.02 -62.90 129.58
CA ASN A 142 -32.82 -61.67 129.43
C ASN A 142 -31.94 -60.42 129.54
N VAL A 143 -30.99 -60.36 130.49
CA VAL A 143 -30.00 -59.28 130.58
C VAL A 143 -29.08 -59.23 129.36
N LEU A 144 -28.64 -60.37 128.82
CA LEU A 144 -27.83 -60.44 127.60
C LEU A 144 -28.63 -59.99 126.37
N ILE A 145 -29.89 -60.40 126.23
CA ILE A 145 -30.80 -59.96 125.16
C ILE A 145 -31.06 -58.45 125.26
N GLN A 146 -31.31 -57.91 126.46
CA GLN A 146 -31.47 -56.47 126.67
C GLN A 146 -30.18 -55.70 126.35
N ASN A 147 -29.02 -56.21 126.71
CA ASN A 147 -27.73 -55.58 126.41
C ASN A 147 -27.44 -55.64 124.90
N ALA A 148 -27.69 -56.76 124.24
CA ALA A 148 -27.58 -56.92 122.79
C ALA A 148 -28.55 -56.00 122.03
N ALA A 149 -29.80 -55.86 122.49
CA ALA A 149 -30.77 -54.92 121.94
C ALA A 149 -30.29 -53.46 122.08
N VAL A 150 -29.80 -53.06 123.26
CA VAL A 150 -29.24 -51.72 123.50
C VAL A 150 -27.97 -51.47 122.67
N GLN A 151 -27.14 -52.51 122.41
CA GLN A 151 -26.00 -52.40 121.50
C GLN A 151 -26.44 -52.28 120.04
N ALA A 152 -27.45 -53.05 119.61
CA ALA A 152 -28.00 -52.97 118.26
C ALA A 152 -28.67 -51.61 118.00
N ASP A 153 -29.44 -51.07 118.94
CA ASP A 153 -30.03 -49.73 118.83
C ASP A 153 -28.96 -48.63 118.77
N ARG A 154 -27.88 -48.74 119.54
CA ARG A 154 -26.74 -47.79 119.46
C ARG A 154 -26.03 -47.87 118.12
N LEU A 155 -25.76 -49.07 117.62
CA LEU A 155 -25.12 -49.27 116.32
C LEU A 155 -26.03 -48.79 115.18
N MET A 156 -27.34 -49.01 115.28
CA MET A 156 -28.34 -48.47 114.35
C MET A 156 -28.47 -46.94 114.44
N SER A 157 -28.27 -46.32 115.61
CA SER A 157 -28.20 -44.86 115.73
C SER A 157 -26.94 -44.32 115.05
N SER A 158 -25.75 -44.86 115.39
CA SER A 158 -24.47 -44.49 114.78
C SER A 158 -24.52 -44.61 113.26
N ALA A 159 -24.95 -45.76 112.73
CA ALA A 159 -25.06 -45.98 111.29
C ALA A 159 -26.08 -45.04 110.61
N ARG A 160 -27.17 -44.64 111.29
CA ARG A 160 -28.10 -43.62 110.77
C ARG A 160 -27.48 -42.23 110.77
N GLU A 161 -26.78 -41.86 111.84
CA GLU A 161 -26.09 -40.59 111.99
C GLU A 161 -24.98 -40.45 110.94
N GLU A 162 -24.14 -41.48 110.77
CA GLU A 162 -23.13 -41.62 109.71
C GLU A 162 -23.74 -41.51 108.31
N VAL A 163 -24.84 -42.22 108.01
CA VAL A 163 -25.53 -42.11 106.71
C VAL A 163 -26.13 -40.72 106.50
N THR A 164 -26.60 -40.02 107.55
CA THR A 164 -27.05 -38.62 107.40
C THR A 164 -25.89 -37.66 107.20
N ALA A 165 -24.74 -37.86 107.85
CA ALA A 165 -23.53 -37.06 107.66
C ALA A 165 -22.97 -37.24 106.24
N GLN A 166 -22.79 -38.49 105.79
CA GLN A 166 -22.31 -38.80 104.44
C GLN A 166 -23.24 -38.27 103.34
N ARG A 167 -24.58 -38.28 103.57
CA ARG A 167 -25.54 -37.66 102.65
C ARG A 167 -25.45 -36.13 102.63
N ALA A 168 -25.23 -35.50 103.78
CA ALA A 168 -25.05 -34.05 103.86
C ALA A 168 -23.72 -33.60 103.19
N GLU A 169 -22.65 -34.37 103.38
CA GLU A 169 -21.35 -34.16 102.72
C GLU A 169 -21.46 -34.34 101.20
N ALA A 170 -22.02 -35.46 100.73
CA ALA A 170 -22.24 -35.70 99.29
C ALA A 170 -23.15 -34.66 98.64
N GLN A 171 -24.17 -34.15 99.36
CA GLN A 171 -25.02 -33.05 98.89
C GLN A 171 -24.22 -31.73 98.79
N ALA A 172 -23.43 -31.39 99.81
CA ALA A 172 -22.59 -30.18 99.81
C ALA A 172 -21.48 -30.23 98.74
N ASP A 173 -20.98 -31.43 98.41
CA ASP A 173 -20.04 -31.66 97.32
C ASP A 173 -20.73 -31.53 95.95
N ALA A 174 -21.91 -32.10 95.77
CA ALA A 174 -22.70 -31.93 94.54
C ALA A 174 -23.08 -30.46 94.30
N GLU A 175 -23.45 -29.71 95.35
CA GLU A 175 -23.69 -28.27 95.29
C GLU A 175 -22.42 -27.48 94.94
N ARG A 176 -21.25 -27.87 95.49
CA ARG A 176 -19.96 -27.24 95.17
C ARG A 176 -19.54 -27.49 93.71
N ILE A 177 -19.69 -28.71 93.22
CA ILE A 177 -19.38 -29.11 91.83
C ILE A 177 -20.32 -28.41 90.85
N THR A 178 -21.64 -28.40 91.10
CA THR A 178 -22.60 -27.73 90.22
C THR A 178 -22.42 -26.21 90.21
N ALA A 179 -22.18 -25.58 91.36
CA ALA A 179 -21.87 -24.15 91.43
C ALA A 179 -20.54 -23.79 90.75
N GLN A 180 -19.55 -24.70 90.74
CA GLN A 180 -18.30 -24.52 90.01
C GLN A 180 -18.53 -24.63 88.49
N ALA A 181 -19.16 -25.71 88.04
CA ALA A 181 -19.48 -25.91 86.63
C ALA A 181 -20.37 -24.77 86.04
N GLN A 182 -21.23 -24.16 86.86
CA GLN A 182 -21.99 -22.96 86.48
C GLN A 182 -21.07 -21.73 86.28
N ARG A 183 -20.16 -21.45 87.23
CA ARG A 183 -19.18 -20.36 87.09
C ARG A 183 -18.30 -20.54 85.86
N ASP A 184 -17.83 -21.76 85.61
CA ASP A 184 -16.97 -22.07 84.48
C ASP A 184 -17.73 -21.95 83.15
N ALA A 185 -18.98 -22.42 83.09
CA ALA A 185 -19.84 -22.23 81.91
C ALA A 185 -20.15 -20.75 81.62
N ASP A 186 -20.40 -19.94 82.65
CA ASP A 186 -20.65 -18.50 82.49
C ASP A 186 -19.36 -17.72 82.15
N GLN A 187 -18.20 -18.15 82.65
CA GLN A 187 -16.91 -17.61 82.21
C GLN A 187 -16.61 -17.96 80.75
N VAL A 188 -16.88 -19.19 80.30
CA VAL A 188 -16.74 -19.59 78.90
C VAL A 188 -17.69 -18.81 77.99
N ARG A 189 -18.96 -18.62 78.39
CA ARG A 189 -19.90 -17.74 77.68
C ARG A 189 -19.36 -16.32 77.55
N LEU A 190 -18.93 -15.70 78.65
CA LEU A 190 -18.39 -14.35 78.62
C LEU A 190 -17.16 -14.22 77.71
N LYS A 191 -16.24 -15.21 77.73
CA LYS A 191 -15.13 -15.28 76.76
C LYS A 191 -15.65 -15.30 75.32
N MET A 192 -16.53 -16.26 75.00
CA MET A 192 -17.12 -16.42 73.65
C MET A 192 -17.84 -15.15 73.17
N ASP A 193 -18.61 -14.48 74.03
CA ASP A 193 -19.31 -13.23 73.70
C ASP A 193 -18.31 -12.09 73.40
N THR A 194 -17.22 -11.98 74.18
CA THR A 194 -16.18 -10.97 73.93
C THR A 194 -15.35 -11.27 72.67
N GLU A 195 -15.05 -12.53 72.39
CA GLU A 195 -14.37 -12.97 71.17
C GLU A 195 -15.26 -12.76 69.93
N TYR A 196 -16.55 -13.08 70.03
CA TYR A 196 -17.53 -12.82 68.98
C TYR A 196 -17.62 -11.33 68.64
N ALA A 197 -17.81 -10.47 69.65
CA ALA A 197 -17.84 -9.02 69.45
C ALA A 197 -16.52 -8.47 68.89
N ALA A 198 -15.36 -9.02 69.30
CA ALA A 198 -14.05 -8.64 68.75
C ALA A 198 -13.87 -9.09 67.29
N HIS A 199 -14.43 -10.24 66.90
CA HIS A 199 -14.45 -10.72 65.52
C HIS A 199 -15.41 -9.90 64.65
N GLU A 200 -16.62 -9.62 65.12
CA GLU A 200 -17.61 -8.77 64.43
C GLU A 200 -17.03 -7.36 64.19
N ALA A 201 -16.50 -6.72 65.23
CA ALA A 201 -15.84 -5.42 65.12
C ALA A 201 -14.53 -5.46 64.31
N ARG A 202 -13.94 -6.63 64.03
CA ARG A 202 -12.83 -6.77 63.06
C ARG A 202 -13.38 -6.84 61.64
N ILE A 203 -14.38 -7.68 61.39
CA ILE A 203 -15.04 -7.84 60.08
C ILE A 203 -15.65 -6.51 59.61
N GLU A 204 -16.27 -5.73 60.50
CA GLU A 204 -16.82 -4.40 60.18
C GLU A 204 -15.72 -3.42 59.74
N ARG A 205 -14.58 -3.39 60.45
CA ARG A 205 -13.43 -2.54 60.06
C ARG A 205 -12.78 -2.99 58.75
N GLU A 206 -12.65 -4.30 58.53
CA GLU A 206 -12.14 -4.86 57.28
C GLU A 206 -13.08 -4.54 56.10
N ALA A 207 -14.40 -4.64 56.29
CA ALA A 207 -15.41 -4.28 55.31
C ALA A 207 -15.44 -2.77 55.02
N ALA A 208 -15.34 -1.92 56.05
CA ALA A 208 -15.28 -0.47 55.89
C ALA A 208 -14.03 -0.03 55.10
N HIS A 209 -12.86 -0.59 55.43
CA HIS A 209 -11.59 -0.35 54.71
C HIS A 209 -11.60 -0.91 53.28
N ALA A 210 -12.29 -2.04 53.03
CA ALA A 210 -12.52 -2.54 51.68
C ALA A 210 -13.45 -1.61 50.87
N ALA A 211 -14.52 -1.11 51.48
CA ALA A 211 -15.42 -0.13 50.86
C ALA A 211 -14.72 1.21 50.57
N GLU A 212 -13.86 1.69 51.50
CA GLU A 212 -13.02 2.88 51.29
C GLU A 212 -12.09 2.69 50.08
N LYS A 213 -11.39 1.56 49.99
CA LYS A 213 -10.54 1.23 48.83
C LYS A 213 -11.32 1.14 47.52
N VAL A 214 -12.52 0.57 47.52
CA VAL A 214 -13.41 0.54 46.34
C VAL A 214 -13.84 1.96 45.95
N ASN A 215 -14.15 2.82 46.91
CA ASN A 215 -14.50 4.22 46.66
C ASN A 215 -13.30 5.03 46.13
N GLN A 216 -12.08 4.82 46.68
CA GLN A 216 -10.85 5.43 46.17
C GLN A 216 -10.57 4.98 44.73
N ALA A 217 -10.58 3.66 44.47
CA ALA A 217 -10.36 3.13 43.12
C ALA A 217 -11.42 3.60 42.12
N ALA A 218 -12.68 3.78 42.55
CA ALA A 218 -13.73 4.37 41.74
C ALA A 218 -13.45 5.85 41.41
N GLN A 219 -12.99 6.65 42.39
CA GLN A 219 -12.61 8.05 42.18
C GLN A 219 -11.41 8.15 41.24
N GLU A 220 -10.35 7.37 41.45
CA GLU A 220 -9.18 7.29 40.55
C GLU A 220 -9.60 6.88 39.13
N ALA A 221 -10.45 5.86 38.99
CA ALA A 221 -11.00 5.45 37.70
C ALA A 221 -11.90 6.50 37.05
N THR A 222 -12.49 7.45 37.80
CA THR A 222 -13.16 8.63 37.21
C THR A 222 -12.16 9.70 36.81
N ALA A 223 -11.13 9.97 37.63
CA ALA A 223 -10.08 10.93 37.30
C ALA A 223 -9.36 10.56 35.99
N ILE A 224 -8.88 9.31 35.90
CA ILE A 224 -8.24 8.75 34.70
C ILE A 224 -9.15 8.84 33.47
N ARG A 225 -10.46 8.58 33.61
CA ARG A 225 -11.41 8.76 32.50
C ARG A 225 -11.52 10.22 32.06
N THR A 226 -11.69 11.17 32.99
CA THR A 226 -11.75 12.60 32.60
C THR A 226 -10.44 13.12 32.03
N GLU A 227 -9.29 12.58 32.42
CA GLU A 227 -7.99 12.91 31.84
C GLU A 227 -7.84 12.33 30.44
N ALA A 228 -8.19 11.05 30.23
CA ALA A 228 -8.21 10.43 28.92
C ALA A 228 -9.20 11.13 27.95
N GLU A 229 -10.36 11.56 28.43
CA GLU A 229 -11.34 12.34 27.65
C GLU A 229 -10.79 13.72 27.25
N LYS A 230 -10.11 14.42 28.15
CA LYS A 230 -9.41 15.70 27.87
C LYS A 230 -8.27 15.50 26.87
N GLY A 231 -7.44 14.47 27.06
CA GLY A 231 -6.35 14.11 26.15
C GLY A 231 -6.87 13.77 24.75
N ALA A 232 -7.92 12.95 24.66
CA ALA A 232 -8.56 12.61 23.39
C ALA A 232 -9.24 13.84 22.73
N ALA A 233 -9.78 14.79 23.52
CA ALA A 233 -10.30 16.04 22.99
C ALA A 233 -9.20 16.96 22.46
N ALA A 234 -8.06 17.05 23.16
CA ALA A 234 -6.89 17.79 22.71
C ALA A 234 -6.31 17.20 21.41
N LEU A 235 -6.16 15.87 21.34
CA LEU A 235 -5.71 15.17 20.13
C LEU A 235 -6.67 15.37 18.95
N ARG A 236 -8.00 15.28 19.17
CA ARG A 236 -8.99 15.61 18.13
C ARG A 236 -8.84 17.05 17.64
N SER A 237 -8.70 18.02 18.55
CA SER A 237 -8.51 19.44 18.21
C SER A 237 -7.21 19.69 17.43
N LEU A 238 -6.12 19.01 17.80
CA LEU A 238 -4.83 19.06 17.12
C LEU A 238 -4.94 18.50 15.69
N VAL A 239 -5.50 17.29 15.52
CA VAL A 239 -5.70 16.68 14.20
C VAL A 239 -6.67 17.49 13.34
N THR A 240 -7.73 18.07 13.90
CA THR A 240 -8.61 19.01 13.17
C THR A 240 -7.83 20.25 12.72
N ARG A 241 -6.99 20.83 13.57
CA ARG A 241 -6.14 21.98 13.19
C ARG A 241 -5.17 21.61 12.07
N GLU A 242 -4.43 20.52 12.21
CA GLU A 242 -3.46 20.05 11.21
C GLU A 242 -4.13 19.73 9.87
N THR A 243 -5.26 19.02 9.87
CA THR A 243 -6.00 18.72 8.63
C THR A 243 -6.59 19.98 7.98
N THR A 244 -7.07 20.97 8.75
CA THR A 244 -7.48 22.27 8.18
C THR A 244 -6.30 23.08 7.63
N GLN A 245 -5.11 23.00 8.25
CA GLN A 245 -3.91 23.66 7.77
C GLN A 245 -3.41 22.99 6.47
N LEU A 246 -3.20 21.67 6.46
CA LEU A 246 -2.80 20.92 5.27
C LEU A 246 -3.77 21.13 4.10
N ARG A 247 -5.08 21.22 4.39
CA ARG A 247 -6.07 21.59 3.38
C ARG A 247 -5.86 23.02 2.86
N ALA A 248 -5.70 24.00 3.75
CA ALA A 248 -5.49 25.39 3.36
C ALA A 248 -4.20 25.59 2.55
N ASP A 249 -3.16 24.84 2.88
CA ASP A 249 -1.86 24.84 2.18
C ASP A 249 -1.97 24.16 0.81
N ALA A 250 -2.57 22.98 0.70
CA ALA A 250 -2.85 22.33 -0.58
C ALA A 250 -3.77 23.18 -1.48
N GLU A 251 -4.77 23.87 -0.92
CA GLU A 251 -5.59 24.83 -1.66
C GLU A 251 -4.80 26.08 -2.10
N ARG A 252 -3.67 26.45 -1.47
CA ARG A 252 -2.75 27.48 -1.99
C ARG A 252 -1.93 26.93 -3.14
N GLU A 253 -1.32 25.75 -2.99
CA GLU A 253 -0.53 25.11 -4.04
C GLU A 253 -1.33 24.92 -5.34
N VAL A 254 -2.61 24.55 -5.26
CA VAL A 254 -3.50 24.47 -6.43
C VAL A 254 -3.78 25.84 -7.05
N ARG A 255 -3.91 26.92 -6.25
CA ARG A 255 -4.09 28.29 -6.78
C ARG A 255 -2.82 28.78 -7.48
N ASP A 256 -1.65 28.54 -6.88
CA ASP A 256 -0.34 28.90 -7.44
C ASP A 256 -0.04 28.09 -8.71
N MET A 257 -0.39 26.81 -8.74
CA MET A 257 -0.31 25.98 -9.94
C MET A 257 -1.22 26.51 -11.06
N ASN A 258 -2.48 26.82 -10.77
CA ASN A 258 -3.42 27.35 -11.76
C ASN A 258 -2.99 28.73 -12.27
N ALA A 259 -2.38 29.58 -11.43
CA ALA A 259 -1.79 30.85 -11.86
C ALA A 259 -0.64 30.63 -12.84
N ARG A 260 0.29 29.71 -12.55
CA ARG A 260 1.39 29.35 -13.47
C ARG A 260 0.87 28.75 -14.78
N VAL A 261 -0.18 27.94 -14.75
CA VAL A 261 -0.82 27.42 -15.97
C VAL A 261 -1.37 28.57 -16.82
N LEU A 262 -2.03 29.55 -16.22
CA LEU A 262 -2.52 30.74 -16.93
C LEU A 262 -1.38 31.60 -17.51
N GLU A 263 -0.25 31.74 -16.79
CA GLU A 263 0.97 32.40 -17.29
C GLU A 263 1.60 31.63 -18.47
N PHE A 264 1.57 30.29 -18.43
CA PHE A 264 2.01 29.44 -19.55
C PHE A 264 1.05 29.50 -20.74
N GLU A 265 -0.26 29.59 -20.51
CA GLU A 265 -1.25 29.80 -21.58
C GLU A 265 -1.09 31.18 -22.22
N GLU A 266 -0.88 32.25 -21.45
CA GLU A 266 -0.64 33.60 -21.99
C GLU A 266 0.69 33.70 -22.77
N THR A 267 1.75 33.04 -22.30
CA THR A 267 3.02 33.02 -23.04
C THR A 267 2.96 32.11 -24.28
N LEU A 268 2.12 31.07 -24.26
CA LEU A 268 1.86 30.23 -25.44
C LEU A 268 1.01 30.97 -26.48
N THR A 269 -0.05 31.68 -26.10
CA THR A 269 -0.87 32.46 -27.06
C THR A 269 -0.06 33.60 -27.67
N ARG A 270 0.70 34.37 -26.88
CA ARG A 270 1.64 35.38 -27.41
C ARG A 270 2.59 34.77 -28.44
N ARG A 271 3.22 33.63 -28.14
CA ARG A 271 4.13 32.94 -29.08
C ARG A 271 3.40 32.41 -30.32
N GLN A 272 2.14 32.01 -30.21
CA GLN A 272 1.32 31.62 -31.36
C GLN A 272 0.93 32.82 -32.21
N ASP A 273 0.60 33.97 -31.61
CA ASP A 273 0.27 35.21 -32.30
C ASP A 273 1.50 35.82 -32.99
N ASP A 274 2.67 35.79 -32.34
CA ASP A 274 3.95 36.18 -32.91
C ASP A 274 4.31 35.30 -34.12
N ALA A 275 4.22 33.97 -33.97
CA ALA A 275 4.48 33.02 -35.07
C ALA A 275 3.47 33.15 -36.22
N GLN A 276 2.20 33.47 -35.94
CA GLN A 276 1.20 33.78 -36.97
C GLN A 276 1.53 35.09 -37.69
N GLN A 277 1.99 36.13 -36.99
CA GLN A 277 2.45 37.38 -37.60
C GLN A 277 3.69 37.16 -38.47
N GLU A 278 4.70 36.42 -38.00
CA GLU A 278 5.87 36.04 -38.79
C GLU A 278 5.47 35.24 -40.04
N PHE A 279 4.56 34.27 -39.90
CA PHE A 279 4.03 33.49 -41.03
C PHE A 279 3.27 34.38 -42.04
N LEU A 280 2.43 35.32 -41.58
CA LEU A 280 1.72 36.26 -42.45
C LEU A 280 2.69 37.23 -43.16
N VAL A 281 3.73 37.70 -42.47
CA VAL A 281 4.77 38.54 -43.07
C VAL A 281 5.55 37.76 -44.13
N LEU A 282 5.99 36.53 -43.84
CA LEU A 282 6.68 35.66 -44.78
C LEU A 282 5.79 35.27 -45.97
N HIS A 283 4.51 34.97 -45.73
CA HIS A 283 3.53 34.69 -46.78
C HIS A 283 3.33 35.90 -47.69
N ASN A 284 3.13 37.10 -47.14
CA ASN A 284 3.00 38.33 -47.93
C ASN A 284 4.29 38.66 -48.70
N GLN A 285 5.47 38.40 -48.13
CA GLN A 285 6.75 38.54 -48.84
C GLN A 285 6.87 37.53 -49.99
N ALA A 286 6.45 36.28 -49.79
CA ALA A 286 6.46 35.23 -50.80
C ALA A 286 5.43 35.49 -51.92
N VAL A 287 4.22 35.96 -51.58
CA VAL A 287 3.20 36.41 -52.56
C VAL A 287 3.75 37.59 -53.35
N ALA A 288 4.26 38.65 -52.70
CA ALA A 288 4.84 39.78 -53.41
C ALA A 288 6.07 39.41 -54.26
N HIS A 289 6.78 38.32 -53.94
CA HIS A 289 7.90 37.78 -54.72
C HIS A 289 7.39 36.99 -55.93
N ALA A 290 6.37 36.15 -55.75
CA ALA A 290 5.69 35.44 -56.84
C ALA A 290 5.04 36.43 -57.81
N GLU A 291 4.34 37.46 -57.31
CA GLU A 291 3.80 38.57 -58.09
C GLU A 291 4.89 39.24 -58.92
N ARG A 292 6.02 39.64 -58.29
CA ARG A 292 7.18 40.21 -59.01
C ARG A 292 7.70 39.29 -60.12
N ILE A 293 7.86 37.99 -59.86
CA ILE A 293 8.27 37.01 -60.89
C ILE A 293 7.22 36.94 -62.02
N THR A 294 5.92 36.93 -61.70
CA THR A 294 4.88 36.91 -62.74
C THR A 294 4.82 38.22 -63.52
N THR A 295 5.09 39.37 -62.92
CA THR A 295 5.16 40.65 -63.62
C THR A 295 6.37 40.68 -64.55
N ASP A 296 7.56 40.33 -64.06
CA ASP A 296 8.80 40.26 -64.86
C ASP A 296 8.68 39.27 -66.03
N ALA A 297 8.11 38.08 -65.79
CA ALA A 297 7.82 37.11 -66.85
C ALA A 297 6.78 37.62 -67.86
N ASN A 298 5.73 38.32 -67.42
CA ASN A 298 4.76 38.94 -68.33
C ASN A 298 5.36 40.11 -69.12
N GLU A 299 6.26 40.91 -68.52
CA GLU A 299 7.00 41.97 -69.21
C GLU A 299 8.00 41.38 -70.23
N GLN A 300 8.67 40.27 -69.91
CA GLN A 300 9.53 39.54 -70.84
C GLN A 300 8.73 38.94 -72.01
N VAL A 301 7.54 38.38 -71.74
CA VAL A 301 6.61 37.91 -72.79
C VAL A 301 6.10 39.08 -73.64
N ALA A 302 5.73 40.21 -73.04
CA ALA A 302 5.31 41.40 -73.78
C ALA A 302 6.45 41.96 -74.65
N ALA A 303 7.66 42.12 -74.10
CA ALA A 303 8.82 42.65 -74.81
C ALA A 303 9.29 41.72 -75.95
N SER A 304 9.18 40.40 -75.78
CA SER A 304 9.47 39.42 -76.85
C SER A 304 8.38 39.39 -77.93
N LEU A 305 7.09 39.54 -77.56
CA LEU A 305 6.00 39.75 -78.53
C LEU A 305 6.19 41.07 -79.32
N GLU A 306 6.52 42.18 -78.66
CA GLU A 306 6.87 43.43 -79.34
C GLU A 306 8.12 43.29 -80.22
N HIS A 307 9.10 42.47 -79.82
CA HIS A 307 10.28 42.19 -80.63
C HIS A 307 9.92 41.40 -81.89
N ALA A 308 9.09 40.36 -81.75
CA ALA A 308 8.54 39.59 -82.86
C ALA A 308 7.71 40.47 -83.81
N GLN A 309 6.84 41.34 -83.29
CA GLN A 309 6.07 42.31 -84.08
C GLN A 309 6.95 43.33 -84.81
N ARG A 310 8.03 43.83 -84.17
CA ARG A 310 9.01 44.71 -84.83
C ARG A 310 9.81 43.98 -85.91
N ILE A 311 10.08 42.69 -85.75
CA ILE A 311 10.69 41.85 -86.79
C ILE A 311 9.71 41.58 -87.92
N SER A 312 8.45 41.24 -87.65
CA SER A 312 7.44 40.99 -88.69
C SER A 312 7.12 42.26 -89.48
N ALA A 313 6.94 43.41 -88.83
CA ALA A 313 6.75 44.69 -89.51
C ALA A 313 7.95 45.06 -90.40
N ARG A 314 9.19 44.85 -89.92
CA ARG A 314 10.40 45.00 -90.76
C ARG A 314 10.42 44.02 -91.92
N ALA A 315 10.02 42.77 -91.72
CA ALA A 315 9.94 41.76 -92.78
C ALA A 315 8.89 42.13 -93.84
N GLU A 316 7.71 42.60 -93.43
CA GLU A 316 6.67 43.13 -94.32
C GLU A 316 7.15 44.38 -95.09
N ASP A 317 7.89 45.29 -94.44
CA ASP A 317 8.48 46.46 -95.08
C ASP A 317 9.57 46.05 -96.09
N TYR A 318 10.44 45.08 -95.76
CA TYR A 318 11.40 44.49 -96.71
C TYR A 318 10.70 43.75 -97.85
N GLU A 319 9.59 43.06 -97.61
CA GLU A 319 8.80 42.41 -98.66
C GLU A 319 8.10 43.45 -99.55
N ARG A 320 7.60 44.54 -98.98
CA ARG A 320 6.99 45.65 -99.75
C ARG A 320 8.06 46.38 -100.58
N LEU A 321 9.24 46.60 -100.02
CA LEU A 321 10.39 47.19 -100.70
C LEU A 321 10.92 46.29 -101.82
N THR A 322 11.13 44.99 -101.58
CA THR A 322 11.57 44.05 -102.63
C THR A 322 10.52 43.84 -103.70
N ARG A 323 9.22 43.77 -103.37
CA ARG A 323 8.13 43.75 -104.38
C ARG A 323 8.10 45.02 -105.24
N SER A 324 8.29 46.20 -104.66
CA SER A 324 8.36 47.46 -105.43
C SER A 324 9.65 47.58 -106.27
N GLN A 325 10.80 47.12 -105.76
CA GLN A 325 12.04 47.01 -106.53
C GLN A 325 11.89 46.03 -107.71
N ALA A 326 11.24 44.88 -107.50
CA ALA A 326 10.94 43.94 -108.57
C ALA A 326 10.05 44.58 -109.65
N GLN A 327 9.03 45.35 -109.25
CA GLN A 327 8.19 46.12 -110.18
C GLN A 327 8.95 47.20 -110.94
N THR A 328 9.90 47.91 -110.32
CA THR A 328 10.72 48.92 -111.04
C THR A 328 11.73 48.27 -111.98
N ILE A 329 12.35 47.15 -111.59
CA ILE A 329 13.22 46.33 -112.46
C ILE A 329 12.43 45.78 -113.65
N GLU A 330 11.21 45.29 -113.44
CA GLU A 330 10.35 44.84 -114.53
C GLU A 330 9.93 46.00 -115.45
N ALA A 331 9.61 47.17 -114.90
CA ALA A 331 9.28 48.37 -115.67
C ALA A 331 10.47 48.86 -116.52
N ASP A 332 11.68 48.91 -115.95
CA ASP A 332 12.92 49.25 -116.66
C ASP A 332 13.25 48.21 -117.74
N ALA A 333 13.16 46.91 -117.44
CA ALA A 333 13.33 45.85 -118.43
C ALA A 333 12.34 45.99 -119.61
N ARG A 334 11.06 46.31 -119.32
CA ARG A 334 10.03 46.61 -120.34
C ARG A 334 10.33 47.89 -121.13
N LEU A 335 10.93 48.92 -120.52
CA LEU A 335 11.36 50.14 -121.21
C LEU A 335 12.57 49.89 -122.12
N ARG A 336 13.62 49.22 -121.62
CA ARG A 336 14.79 48.83 -122.42
C ARG A 336 14.40 47.93 -123.60
N ALA A 337 13.47 46.99 -123.39
CA ALA A 337 12.94 46.15 -124.46
C ALA A 337 12.23 46.98 -125.55
N ARG A 338 11.41 47.97 -125.17
CA ARG A 338 10.80 48.92 -126.13
C ARG A 338 11.85 49.76 -126.84
N GLU A 339 12.82 50.31 -126.12
CA GLU A 339 13.87 51.15 -126.70
C GLU A 339 14.76 50.37 -127.71
N ILE A 340 15.01 49.08 -127.44
CA ILE A 340 15.67 48.16 -128.38
C ILE A 340 14.80 47.91 -129.63
N LEU A 341 13.50 47.70 -129.45
CA LEU A 341 12.56 47.53 -130.57
C LEU A 341 12.44 48.82 -131.42
N ASP A 342 12.43 50.00 -130.80
CA ASP A 342 12.39 51.29 -131.48
C ASP A 342 13.72 51.61 -132.18
N ARG A 343 14.87 51.34 -131.54
CA ARG A 343 16.18 51.41 -132.21
C ARG A 343 16.27 50.44 -133.39
N ALA A 344 15.74 49.23 -133.27
CA ALA A 344 15.64 48.29 -134.39
C ALA A 344 14.72 48.82 -135.50
N ARG A 345 13.57 49.40 -135.15
CA ARG A 345 12.62 49.99 -136.10
C ARG A 345 13.21 51.18 -136.86
N VAL A 346 13.89 52.09 -136.18
CA VAL A 346 14.61 53.23 -136.79
C VAL A 346 15.77 52.75 -137.66
N LYS A 347 16.52 51.72 -137.24
CA LYS A 347 17.57 51.12 -138.06
C LYS A 347 17.00 50.49 -139.35
N SER A 348 15.90 49.74 -139.24
CA SER A 348 15.20 49.17 -140.40
C SER A 348 14.64 50.25 -141.33
N GLN A 349 14.04 51.31 -140.80
CA GLN A 349 13.56 52.44 -141.60
C GLN A 349 14.73 53.11 -142.34
N LYS A 350 15.85 53.40 -141.66
CA LYS A 350 17.04 53.99 -142.29
C LYS A 350 17.64 53.10 -143.39
N ILE A 351 17.54 51.77 -143.26
CA ILE A 351 17.93 50.83 -144.32
C ILE A 351 16.98 50.99 -145.52
N VAL A 352 15.65 50.95 -145.30
CA VAL A 352 14.64 51.18 -146.35
C VAL A 352 14.82 52.52 -147.06
N ASP A 353 15.05 53.60 -146.31
CA ASP A 353 15.27 54.95 -146.83
C ASP A 353 16.55 55.00 -147.68
N SER A 354 17.63 54.34 -147.25
CA SER A 354 18.88 54.28 -148.03
C SER A 354 18.74 53.44 -149.32
N VAL A 355 17.96 52.35 -149.28
CA VAL A 355 17.69 51.51 -150.45
C VAL A 355 16.81 52.26 -151.46
N THR A 356 15.76 52.94 -151.01
CA THR A 356 14.91 53.77 -151.89
C THR A 356 15.65 54.98 -152.44
N GLY A 357 16.48 55.65 -151.64
CA GLY A 357 17.40 56.71 -152.08
C GLY A 357 18.40 56.23 -153.14
N HIS A 358 19.00 55.04 -152.96
CA HIS A 358 19.91 54.47 -153.94
C HIS A 358 19.20 54.08 -155.24
N THR A 359 18.04 53.42 -155.18
CA THR A 359 17.28 53.07 -156.39
C THR A 359 16.80 54.31 -157.17
N THR A 360 16.38 55.39 -156.49
CA THR A 360 16.01 56.64 -157.18
C THR A 360 17.23 57.35 -157.78
N ALA A 361 18.38 57.36 -157.09
CA ALA A 361 19.62 57.91 -157.64
C ALA A 361 20.10 57.16 -158.90
N VAL A 362 20.05 55.82 -158.88
CA VAL A 362 20.37 54.98 -160.06
C VAL A 362 19.40 55.24 -161.22
N LEU A 363 18.12 55.49 -160.93
CA LEU A 363 17.11 55.82 -161.94
C LEU A 363 17.38 57.21 -162.56
N HIS A 364 17.79 58.19 -161.76
CA HIS A 364 18.16 59.52 -162.26
C HIS A 364 19.47 59.53 -163.07
N ASP A 365 20.51 58.80 -162.65
CA ASP A 365 21.74 58.64 -163.45
C ASP A 365 21.45 57.97 -164.80
N ALA A 366 20.58 56.94 -164.81
CA ALA A 366 20.12 56.30 -166.03
C ALA A 366 19.36 57.29 -166.94
N GLU A 367 18.47 58.12 -166.40
CA GLU A 367 17.79 59.16 -167.16
C GLU A 367 18.78 60.18 -167.75
N ASP A 368 19.67 60.75 -166.93
CA ASP A 368 20.64 61.76 -167.37
C ASP A 368 21.62 61.21 -168.42
N ARG A 369 22.02 59.94 -168.34
CA ARG A 369 22.73 59.25 -169.44
C ARG A 369 21.96 59.31 -170.76
N THR A 370 20.63 59.12 -170.76
CA THR A 370 19.83 59.25 -172.00
C THR A 370 19.68 60.70 -172.48
N ARG A 371 19.73 61.68 -171.56
CA ARG A 371 19.73 63.12 -171.92
C ARG A 371 21.09 63.50 -172.56
N GLN A 372 22.20 63.04 -171.97
CA GLN A 372 23.56 63.34 -172.41
C GLN A 372 23.89 62.73 -173.79
N LEU A 373 23.51 61.48 -174.04
CA LEU A 373 23.66 60.85 -175.37
C LEU A 373 22.88 61.59 -176.47
N ARG A 374 21.68 62.12 -176.13
CA ARG A 374 20.83 62.88 -177.06
C ARG A 374 21.42 64.26 -177.37
N TRP A 375 22.10 64.88 -176.41
CA TRP A 375 22.84 66.15 -176.60
C TRP A 375 24.11 65.97 -177.44
N GLN A 376 24.88 64.90 -177.22
CA GLN A 376 26.08 64.58 -178.01
C GLN A 376 25.79 64.40 -179.51
N GLN A 377 24.62 63.88 -179.87
CA GLN A 377 24.17 63.78 -181.28
C GLN A 377 24.01 65.16 -181.96
N GLN A 378 23.57 66.19 -181.21
CA GLN A 378 23.44 67.55 -181.73
C GLN A 378 24.81 68.21 -181.91
N GLN A 379 25.74 68.03 -180.96
CA GLN A 379 27.10 68.58 -181.08
C GLN A 379 27.88 68.02 -182.28
N LEU A 380 27.78 66.72 -182.57
CA LEU A 380 28.39 66.12 -183.77
C LEU A 380 27.88 66.75 -185.08
N THR A 381 26.66 67.29 -185.07
CA THR A 381 26.06 67.94 -186.23
C THR A 381 26.56 69.38 -186.39
N SER A 382 26.80 70.12 -185.30
CA SER A 382 27.36 71.49 -185.38
C SER A 382 28.87 71.50 -185.63
N PHE A 383 29.62 70.55 -185.04
CA PHE A 383 31.08 70.50 -185.17
C PHE A 383 31.54 70.29 -186.63
N MET A 384 30.78 69.52 -187.42
CA MET A 384 31.02 69.35 -188.86
C MET A 384 30.88 70.62 -189.70
N ALA A 385 30.24 71.68 -189.19
CA ALA A 385 30.22 73.00 -189.83
C ALA A 385 31.46 73.84 -189.48
N GLU A 386 31.88 73.81 -188.21
CA GLU A 386 33.00 74.59 -187.68
C GLU A 386 34.37 74.12 -188.21
N VAL A 387 34.50 72.81 -188.48
CA VAL A 387 35.69 72.16 -189.08
C VAL A 387 36.07 72.69 -190.48
N ARG A 388 35.27 73.57 -191.11
CA ARG A 388 35.58 74.14 -192.43
C ARG A 388 36.30 75.49 -192.41
N GLU A 389 36.21 76.30 -191.35
CA GLU A 389 36.65 77.71 -191.42
C GLU A 389 38.06 77.99 -190.87
N LEU A 390 38.60 77.18 -189.93
CA LEU A 390 39.97 77.40 -189.41
C LEU A 390 40.89 76.18 -189.56
N ILE A 391 41.37 76.02 -190.79
CA ILE A 391 42.43 75.08 -191.16
C ILE A 391 43.80 75.61 -190.68
N ARG A 392 44.47 74.81 -189.82
CA ARG A 392 45.92 74.83 -189.48
C ARG A 392 46.49 76.01 -188.64
N PRO A 393 47.60 75.78 -187.89
CA PRO A 393 47.92 74.55 -187.13
C PRO A 393 48.58 74.82 -185.74
N ASP A 394 48.81 73.74 -184.98
CA ASP A 394 49.77 73.54 -183.87
C ASP A 394 49.70 74.46 -182.60
N GLY A 395 49.67 73.94 -181.37
CA GLY A 395 49.48 72.55 -180.91
C GLY A 395 49.89 72.28 -179.44
N LEU A 396 49.43 71.13 -178.91
CA LEU A 396 49.97 70.34 -177.76
C LEU A 396 49.90 70.92 -176.32
N PHE A 397 50.06 70.16 -175.21
CA PHE A 397 49.51 68.87 -174.67
C PHE A 397 50.40 68.38 -173.49
N SER A 398 49.82 67.91 -172.36
CA SER A 398 50.36 67.05 -171.25
C SER A 398 49.17 66.74 -170.30
N GLU A 399 48.91 65.58 -169.63
CA GLU A 399 49.68 64.49 -168.95
C GLU A 399 50.09 64.83 -167.50
N GLU A 400 50.04 63.96 -166.46
CA GLU A 400 49.62 62.52 -166.30
C GLU A 400 48.56 62.36 -165.12
N ALA A 401 48.42 61.40 -164.16
CA ALA A 401 49.14 60.19 -163.67
C ALA A 401 48.22 59.19 -162.87
N LEU A 402 48.78 58.04 -162.39
CA LEU A 402 48.20 56.97 -161.50
C LEU A 402 49.13 56.71 -160.26
N PRO A 403 49.17 55.59 -159.44
CA PRO A 403 48.34 54.34 -159.20
C PRO A 403 47.79 54.22 -157.72
N GLU A 404 47.04 53.23 -157.18
CA GLU A 404 47.01 51.72 -157.12
C GLU A 404 48.08 51.07 -156.17
N VAL A 405 47.87 50.03 -155.31
CA VAL A 405 46.80 48.99 -155.06
C VAL A 405 46.31 48.98 -153.56
N THR A 406 46.16 48.00 -152.63
CA THR A 406 46.22 46.50 -152.33
C THR A 406 45.61 46.29 -150.87
N GLU A 407 45.27 45.14 -150.21
CA GLU A 407 44.84 43.72 -150.49
C GLU A 407 44.35 42.95 -149.20
N SER A 408 44.02 41.62 -149.29
CA SER A 408 44.07 40.50 -148.28
C SER A 408 43.16 40.30 -147.00
N ALA A 409 42.26 39.28 -147.05
CA ALA A 409 42.16 38.06 -146.18
C ALA A 409 41.56 38.06 -144.70
N PRO A 410 41.27 36.87 -144.06
CA PRO A 410 40.09 36.67 -143.16
C PRO A 410 40.35 35.90 -141.80
N THR A 411 39.42 35.00 -141.35
CA THR A 411 39.44 34.02 -140.20
C THR A 411 39.02 34.50 -138.79
N THR A 412 38.77 33.62 -137.77
CA THR A 412 37.64 32.69 -137.46
C THR A 412 37.71 32.22 -135.97
N ASP A 413 36.79 31.37 -135.47
CA ASP A 413 36.88 30.56 -134.21
C ASP A 413 36.88 31.29 -132.83
N ALA A 414 36.70 30.67 -131.64
CA ALA A 414 36.03 29.44 -131.14
C ALA A 414 35.91 29.52 -129.58
N ALA A 415 34.83 29.11 -128.90
CA ALA A 415 34.52 27.80 -128.24
C ALA A 415 35.22 27.49 -126.87
N ALA A 416 34.70 26.48 -126.13
CA ALA A 416 35.08 25.98 -124.77
C ALA A 416 34.70 26.89 -123.56
N SER A 417 34.26 26.46 -122.35
CA SER A 417 34.27 25.19 -121.54
C SER A 417 35.57 24.93 -120.73
N ALA A 418 35.62 24.34 -119.51
CA ALA A 418 34.64 23.72 -118.59
C ALA A 418 35.13 23.71 -117.09
N ASP A 419 34.67 22.74 -116.28
CA ASP A 419 35.10 22.26 -114.92
C ASP A 419 34.82 23.15 -113.68
N GLU A 420 34.40 22.70 -112.48
CA GLU A 420 34.64 21.48 -111.62
C GLU A 420 35.96 21.52 -110.80
N THR A 421 36.10 21.01 -109.54
CA THR A 421 35.25 20.47 -108.43
C THR A 421 36.00 20.79 -107.07
N SER A 422 35.66 20.45 -105.82
CA SER A 422 34.70 19.55 -105.09
C SER A 422 34.06 20.33 -103.87
N GLY A 423 33.56 19.85 -102.71
CA GLY A 423 33.49 18.56 -101.97
C GLY A 423 34.65 18.34 -100.97
N ASP A 424 34.51 17.99 -99.68
CA ASP A 424 33.37 17.74 -98.76
C ASP A 424 33.76 18.25 -97.32
N GLU A 425 33.30 17.90 -96.10
CA GLU A 425 32.42 16.86 -95.48
C GLU A 425 31.75 17.45 -94.18
N PHE A 426 30.94 16.68 -93.42
CA PHE A 426 30.16 17.16 -92.24
C PHE A 426 29.84 16.06 -91.20
N ARG A 427 29.86 16.39 -89.89
CA ARG A 427 29.20 15.72 -88.72
C ARG A 427 29.52 16.49 -87.41
N GLY A 428 28.75 16.41 -86.31
CA GLY A 428 27.53 15.64 -85.99
C GLY A 428 26.74 16.29 -84.83
N ASP A 429 25.79 15.57 -84.21
CA ASP A 429 24.58 16.14 -83.54
C ASP A 429 24.48 15.92 -82.00
N GLU A 430 23.45 16.49 -81.37
CA GLU A 430 23.15 16.61 -79.92
C GLU A 430 22.79 15.31 -79.16
N VAL A 431 22.95 15.32 -77.81
CA VAL A 431 21.88 15.01 -76.82
C VAL A 431 22.21 15.52 -75.39
N LEU A 432 21.17 15.68 -74.57
CA LEU A 432 21.17 16.05 -73.13
C LEU A 432 21.04 14.82 -72.22
N GLU A 433 21.36 14.95 -70.92
CA GLU A 433 20.91 14.03 -69.86
C GLU A 433 20.80 14.76 -68.50
N ASP A 434 20.12 14.15 -67.52
CA ASP A 434 19.24 14.85 -66.54
C ASP A 434 19.80 15.14 -65.12
N GLU A 435 18.96 15.82 -64.32
CA GLU A 435 19.15 16.32 -62.95
C GLU A 435 18.69 15.32 -61.85
N PHE A 436 19.00 15.64 -60.58
CA PHE A 436 18.53 15.05 -59.31
C PHE A 436 19.12 13.72 -58.80
N ASP A 437 19.81 13.83 -57.65
CA ASP A 437 19.84 12.81 -56.58
C ASP A 437 19.21 13.45 -55.32
N ASP A 438 18.37 12.70 -54.59
CA ASP A 438 17.63 13.16 -53.39
C ASP A 438 18.00 12.30 -52.19
N ASP A 439 18.66 12.89 -51.18
CA ASP A 439 19.18 12.14 -50.03
C ASP A 439 18.95 12.90 -48.71
N ARG A 440 18.08 12.33 -47.85
CA ARG A 440 17.81 12.81 -46.49
C ARG A 440 17.84 11.66 -45.50
N PRO A 441 18.71 11.66 -44.48
CA PRO A 441 18.70 10.63 -43.45
C PRO A 441 17.51 10.81 -42.50
N LEU A 442 16.85 9.69 -42.16
CA LEU A 442 15.83 9.63 -41.11
C LEU A 442 16.50 9.44 -39.73
N GLU A 443 16.35 10.41 -38.84
CA GLU A 443 16.76 10.25 -37.43
C GLU A 443 15.83 9.28 -36.69
N LYS A 444 16.42 8.37 -35.91
CA LYS A 444 15.67 7.43 -35.06
C LYS A 444 15.33 8.07 -33.73
N ILE A 445 14.03 8.16 -33.43
CA ILE A 445 13.54 8.47 -32.09
C ILE A 445 13.93 7.32 -31.14
N THR A 446 14.78 7.61 -30.17
CA THR A 446 14.95 6.77 -28.97
C THR A 446 13.91 7.16 -27.93
N ILE A 447 13.20 6.19 -27.38
CA ILE A 447 12.27 6.38 -26.26
C ILE A 447 12.89 5.74 -25.02
N ASP A 448 13.03 6.52 -23.94
CA ASP A 448 13.50 6.03 -22.65
C ASP A 448 12.46 5.12 -21.98
N VAL A 449 12.94 4.10 -21.27
CA VAL A 449 12.16 3.35 -20.29
C VAL A 449 12.93 3.41 -18.97
N VAL A 450 12.34 4.09 -17.98
CA VAL A 450 12.89 4.23 -16.63
C VAL A 450 12.05 3.41 -15.66
N ASP A 451 12.61 2.28 -15.25
CA ASP A 451 12.17 1.42 -14.15
C ASP A 451 13.43 0.87 -13.46
N ALA A 452 13.52 0.64 -12.16
CA ALA A 452 12.84 1.18 -10.97
C ALA A 452 13.68 0.70 -9.76
N ASP A 453 13.85 1.49 -8.69
CA ASP A 453 14.66 1.06 -7.54
C ASP A 453 13.99 -0.07 -6.74
N GLU A 454 14.59 -1.27 -6.71
CA GLU A 454 14.20 -2.35 -5.78
C GLU A 454 15.27 -2.57 -4.70
N SER A 455 15.09 -1.90 -3.55
CA SER A 455 16.00 -1.99 -2.41
C SER A 455 15.84 -3.30 -1.63
N SER A 456 16.67 -4.31 -1.93
CA SER A 456 16.58 -5.64 -1.31
C SER A 456 17.92 -6.22 -0.83
N LYS A 457 18.12 -6.15 0.50
CA LYS A 457 18.94 -7.05 1.34
C LYS A 457 20.40 -7.34 0.92
N ARG A 458 21.34 -6.79 1.70
CA ARG A 458 22.24 -7.62 2.52
C ARG A 458 22.79 -6.87 3.73
#